data_AF-A0A6J3ADR2-F1
#
_entry.id   AF-A0A6J3ADR2-F1
#
_cell.length_a   1.000
_cell.length_b   1.000
_cell.length_c   1.000
_cell.angle_alpha   90.00
_cell.angle_beta   90.00
_cell.angle_gamma   90.00
#
_symmetry.space_group_name_H-M   'P 1'
#
loop_
_entity.id
_entity.type
_entity.pdbx_description
1 polymer ?
#
loop_
_entity_poly.entity_id
_entity_poly.type
_entity_poly.pdbx_seq_one_letter_code
_entity_poly.pdbx_strand_id
1 'polypeptide(L)'
;MRWLFFQRMRQVKESEIIIDDGQFGIHNGVETLDSGWLTCQTEIRLRLHYSEKPPVSITKKKFKKSRFRVKLTLEGLEEDDDDRVSPTVLHKMSNSLEIALISDNEFKCRHSQPECGYGLQPDRWTEYSIQTMEPDNLELIFDFFEEDLSEHVVQGDAFPGHVGTACLLSSTIAESGKSAGILTLPIMSRNSRKTIGRVRVDYIIIKPLPGYSCDMKSSFSKYWKPRIPLDVGHRGAGNSTTTAQLAKVQENTIASLRNAASHGAAFVEFDVHLSKDFVPVVYHDLTCCLTMKKKFDADPVELFEIPVKELTFDQLQLLKLAHVTALKSKDLKESVVEEESSFSENQPFPSLKMVLESLPEDVGFNIEIKWICQQRDGMWDGNLSSYFDMNLFLDIILKIVLENSGKRRIVFSSFDADICTMVRQKQNKYPILFLTQGKSDIYPELMDLRSRTTPIAMSFAQFENLLGINAHTEDLLRNPSYVQEAKAKGLVIFCWGDDTNDPENRKKLKEFGVNGLIYDRIYDWMPEQPNIFQVEQLERLKQELPELKSCLCPTVSRFVPSSLCGEPDIHVGANGINSVQSA
;
A
#
# COMPACT_ATOMS: atom_id res chain seq x y z
N MET A 1 -0.03 -23.15 -0.57
CA MET A 1 -0.60 -23.24 -1.93
C MET A 1 -0.09 -22.03 -2.71
N ARG A 2 0.43 -22.22 -3.92
CA ARG A 2 0.83 -21.11 -4.81
C ARG A 2 -0.38 -20.74 -5.66
N TRP A 3 -0.73 -19.47 -5.74
CA TRP A 3 -1.91 -18.98 -6.48
C TRP A 3 -1.47 -17.93 -7.50
N LEU A 4 -2.13 -17.92 -8.66
CA LEU A 4 -1.75 -17.08 -9.81
C LEU A 4 -2.82 -16.06 -10.15
N PHE A 5 -2.41 -14.86 -10.56
CA PHE A 5 -3.28 -13.79 -11.03
C PHE A 5 -3.59 -13.93 -12.52
N PHE A 6 -4.88 -13.85 -12.88
CA PHE A 6 -5.30 -13.56 -14.25
C PHE A 6 -5.24 -12.04 -14.48
N GLN A 7 -4.40 -11.59 -15.42
CA GLN A 7 -4.23 -10.16 -15.71
C GLN A 7 -5.42 -9.50 -16.43
N ARG A 8 -6.40 -10.24 -16.97
CA ARG A 8 -7.68 -9.69 -17.48
C ARG A 8 -8.81 -10.72 -17.44
N MET A 9 -10.01 -10.32 -17.01
CA MET A 9 -11.24 -11.04 -17.36
C MET A 9 -11.47 -10.93 -18.86
N ARG A 10 -11.47 -12.07 -19.57
CA ARG A 10 -11.87 -12.14 -20.98
C ARG A 10 -13.38 -12.25 -21.05
N GLN A 11 -14.03 -11.35 -21.80
CA GLN A 11 -15.43 -11.49 -22.16
C GLN A 11 -15.49 -12.51 -23.30
N VAL A 12 -15.93 -13.74 -23.01
CA VAL A 12 -16.08 -14.80 -24.02
C VAL A 12 -17.30 -14.47 -24.87
N LYS A 13 -17.10 -14.21 -26.17
CA LYS A 13 -18.20 -14.23 -27.15
C LYS A 13 -18.56 -15.70 -27.37
N GLU A 14 -19.85 -16.02 -27.36
CA GLU A 14 -20.41 -17.38 -27.44
C GLU A 14 -19.94 -18.25 -28.63
N SER A 15 -19.19 -17.70 -29.59
CA SER A 15 -18.80 -18.40 -30.82
C SER A 15 -17.35 -18.90 -30.88
N GLU A 16 -16.52 -18.71 -29.86
CA GLU A 16 -15.15 -19.28 -29.82
C GLU A 16 -14.85 -19.87 -28.44
N ILE A 17 -15.29 -21.10 -28.23
CA ILE A 17 -14.84 -21.93 -27.11
C ILE A 17 -13.48 -22.51 -27.50
N ILE A 18 -12.43 -21.70 -27.36
CA ILE A 18 -11.09 -22.27 -27.13
C ILE A 18 -11.03 -22.50 -25.63
N ILE A 19 -11.22 -23.75 -25.21
CA ILE A 19 -10.86 -24.18 -23.87
C ILE A 19 -9.34 -24.08 -23.81
N ASP A 20 -8.84 -22.99 -23.25
CA ASP A 20 -7.46 -22.90 -22.81
C ASP A 20 -7.34 -23.86 -21.62
N ASP A 21 -6.79 -25.05 -21.86
CA ASP A 21 -6.36 -25.99 -20.84
C ASP A 21 -5.04 -25.54 -20.16
N GLY A 22 -4.67 -24.27 -20.38
CA GLY A 22 -3.48 -23.56 -19.96
C GLY A 22 -2.80 -24.18 -18.75
N GLN A 23 -1.53 -24.53 -18.94
CA GLN A 23 -0.68 -24.92 -17.83
C GLN A 23 -0.61 -23.75 -16.83
N PHE A 24 -1.02 -24.05 -15.61
CA PHE A 24 -1.02 -23.11 -14.49
C PHE A 24 0.38 -22.50 -14.33
N GLY A 25 0.52 -21.20 -14.66
CA GLY A 25 1.81 -20.50 -14.62
C GLY A 25 2.09 -19.71 -15.88
N ILE A 26 1.54 -20.10 -17.02
CA ILE A 26 1.95 -19.59 -18.33
C ILE A 26 0.85 -18.71 -18.93
N HIS A 27 1.17 -17.44 -19.21
CA HIS A 27 0.29 -16.53 -19.98
C HIS A 27 1.09 -15.82 -21.08
N ASN A 28 0.60 -15.87 -22.32
CA ASN A 28 1.29 -15.32 -23.50
C ASN A 28 2.77 -15.77 -23.63
N GLY A 29 3.06 -17.03 -23.26
CA GLY A 29 4.41 -17.58 -23.28
C GLY A 29 5.32 -17.10 -22.14
N VAL A 30 4.80 -16.33 -21.18
CA VAL A 30 5.52 -15.92 -19.96
C VAL A 30 5.06 -16.77 -18.79
N GLU A 31 5.98 -17.49 -18.17
CA GLU A 31 5.74 -18.18 -16.90
C GLU A 31 5.92 -17.20 -15.73
N THR A 32 4.89 -17.02 -14.91
CA THR A 32 4.93 -16.19 -13.69
C THR A 32 4.35 -16.97 -12.53
N LEU A 33 5.06 -17.03 -11.40
CA LEU A 33 4.65 -17.75 -10.21
C LEU A 33 4.78 -16.87 -8.96
N ASP A 34 3.68 -16.67 -8.24
CA ASP A 34 3.57 -15.82 -7.04
C ASP A 34 3.22 -16.69 -5.81
N SER A 35 3.69 -16.30 -4.63
CA SER A 35 3.36 -16.91 -3.34
C SER A 35 1.91 -16.65 -2.91
N GLY A 36 1.25 -15.66 -3.53
CA GLY A 36 -0.19 -15.42 -3.34
C GLY A 36 -0.46 -14.54 -2.13
N TRP A 37 -1.32 -14.99 -1.21
CA TRP A 37 -1.69 -14.30 0.03
C TRP A 37 -1.65 -15.30 1.19
N LEU A 38 -1.53 -14.80 2.42
CA LEU A 38 -1.49 -15.61 3.63
C LEU A 38 -2.86 -16.19 3.95
N THR A 39 -2.89 -17.50 4.19
CA THR A 39 -4.10 -18.23 4.58
C THR A 39 -3.98 -18.79 6.00
N CYS A 40 -2.89 -19.50 6.28
CA CYS A 40 -2.61 -20.10 7.58
C CYS A 40 -1.18 -19.86 8.10
N GLN A 41 -0.24 -19.53 7.21
CA GLN A 41 1.14 -19.21 7.57
C GLN A 41 1.27 -17.77 8.05
N THR A 42 2.23 -17.53 8.94
CA THR A 42 2.71 -16.19 9.28
C THR A 42 3.92 -15.86 8.42
N GLU A 43 4.00 -14.62 7.94
CA GLU A 43 5.19 -14.12 7.27
C GLU A 43 6.03 -13.26 8.22
N ILE A 44 7.28 -13.62 8.39
CA ILE A 44 8.29 -12.86 9.13
C ILE A 44 9.19 -12.21 8.10
N ARG A 45 9.31 -10.88 8.13
CA ARG A 45 10.28 -10.15 7.30
C ARG A 45 11.36 -9.55 8.16
N LEU A 46 12.60 -9.74 7.75
CA LEU A 46 13.80 -9.22 8.41
C LEU A 46 14.58 -8.39 7.41
N ARG A 47 15.01 -7.20 7.83
CA ARG A 47 15.55 -6.17 6.93
C ARG A 47 16.86 -5.62 7.46
N LEU A 48 17.85 -5.57 6.57
CA LEU A 48 19.16 -4.97 6.80
C LEU A 48 19.34 -3.82 5.81
N HIS A 49 19.46 -2.60 6.32
CA HIS A 49 19.49 -1.41 5.48
C HIS A 49 20.21 -0.23 6.15
N TYR A 50 20.71 0.70 5.33
CA TYR A 50 21.39 1.91 5.76
C TYR A 50 20.36 3.04 5.93
N SER A 51 19.68 3.05 7.09
CA SER A 51 18.84 4.18 7.52
C SER A 51 19.73 5.35 7.98
N GLU A 52 19.53 5.93 9.18
CA GLU A 52 20.48 6.90 9.73
C GLU A 52 21.85 6.30 10.03
N LYS A 53 21.88 5.01 10.35
CA LYS A 53 23.09 4.28 10.75
C LYS A 53 23.20 3.00 9.91
N PRO A 54 24.43 2.56 9.60
CA PRO A 54 24.63 1.25 8.99
C PRO A 54 23.95 0.13 9.79
N PRO A 55 23.46 -0.93 9.12
CA PRO A 55 22.84 -2.05 9.80
C PRO A 55 23.86 -2.82 10.65
N VAL A 56 25.14 -2.81 10.26
CA VAL A 56 26.23 -3.46 11.00
C VAL A 56 27.18 -2.41 11.58
N SER A 57 27.45 -2.51 12.88
CA SER A 57 28.40 -1.65 13.59
C SER A 57 29.46 -2.49 14.30
N ILE A 58 30.71 -2.38 13.84
CA ILE A 58 31.86 -3.11 14.37
C ILE A 58 32.59 -2.31 15.45
N THR A 59 32.94 -2.96 16.56
CA THR A 59 33.73 -2.36 17.66
C THR A 59 35.20 -2.76 17.61
N LYS A 60 35.55 -3.89 16.97
CA LYS A 60 36.93 -4.38 16.88
C LYS A 60 37.72 -3.61 15.80
N LYS A 61 38.87 -3.07 16.18
CA LYS A 61 39.76 -2.30 15.29
C LYS A 61 40.12 -3.05 14.00
N LYS A 62 40.35 -4.37 14.08
CA LYS A 62 40.69 -5.23 12.92
C LYS A 62 39.67 -5.09 11.79
N PHE A 63 38.38 -5.07 12.12
CA PHE A 63 37.31 -5.12 11.12
C PHE A 63 36.62 -3.76 10.89
N LYS A 64 37.21 -2.67 11.38
CA LYS A 64 36.55 -1.35 11.40
C LYS A 64 36.33 -0.75 9.99
N LYS A 65 37.13 -1.19 9.01
CA LYS A 65 37.03 -0.75 7.61
C LYS A 65 36.46 -1.84 6.69
N SER A 66 36.17 -3.02 7.24
CA SER A 66 35.71 -4.17 6.47
C SER A 66 34.30 -3.95 5.97
N ARG A 67 34.03 -4.44 4.75
CA ARG A 67 32.67 -4.61 4.22
C ARG A 67 32.21 -6.03 4.52
N PHE A 68 30.91 -6.21 4.70
CA PHE A 68 30.35 -7.49 5.10
C PHE A 68 29.33 -8.01 4.10
N ARG A 69 29.40 -9.30 3.87
CA ARG A 69 28.34 -10.10 3.28
C ARG A 69 27.59 -10.82 4.39
N VAL A 70 26.28 -10.96 4.23
CA VAL A 70 25.42 -11.59 5.23
C VAL A 70 24.62 -12.71 4.58
N LYS A 71 24.64 -13.86 5.25
CA LYS A 71 23.81 -15.04 4.95
C LYS A 71 22.85 -15.25 6.11
N LEU A 72 21.57 -15.50 5.81
CA LEU A 72 20.60 -15.92 6.82
C LEU A 72 20.30 -17.41 6.68
N THR A 73 20.50 -18.19 7.73
CA THR A 73 20.11 -19.59 7.80
C THR A 73 18.93 -19.75 8.74
N LEU A 74 17.98 -20.59 8.35
CA LEU A 74 16.83 -20.97 9.16
C LEU A 74 17.05 -22.38 9.71
N GLU A 75 17.07 -22.52 11.02
CA GLU A 75 17.07 -23.82 11.71
C GLU A 75 15.76 -23.95 12.51
N GLY A 76 15.07 -25.08 12.36
CA GLY A 76 13.92 -25.40 13.20
C GLY A 76 14.44 -25.87 14.55
N LEU A 77 13.82 -25.43 15.64
CA LEU A 77 14.11 -26.01 16.95
C LEU A 77 13.66 -27.48 16.92
N GLU A 78 14.58 -28.41 17.21
CA GLU A 78 14.26 -29.83 17.30
C GLU A 78 13.17 -30.02 18.36
N GLU A 79 11.97 -30.45 17.94
CA GLU A 79 10.99 -31.02 18.85
C GLU A 79 11.42 -32.46 19.12
N ASP A 80 11.60 -32.84 20.39
CA ASP A 80 11.81 -34.23 20.77
C ASP A 80 10.62 -35.06 20.25
N ASP A 81 10.79 -35.74 19.12
CA ASP A 81 9.81 -36.65 18.52
C ASP A 81 9.58 -37.82 19.49
N ASP A 82 8.62 -37.66 20.41
CA ASP A 82 8.07 -38.79 21.16
C ASP A 82 7.14 -39.56 20.19
N ASP A 83 7.66 -40.68 19.67
CA ASP A 83 7.09 -41.63 18.71
C ASP A 83 5.62 -42.05 19.00
N ARG A 84 4.65 -41.15 18.79
CA ARG A 84 3.21 -41.47 18.81
C ARG A 84 2.51 -40.90 17.58
N VAL A 85 2.71 -41.61 16.48
CA VAL A 85 1.97 -41.46 15.22
C VAL A 85 0.46 -41.50 15.49
N SER A 86 -0.16 -40.31 15.52
CA SER A 86 -1.62 -40.15 15.45
C SER A 86 -2.00 -39.90 13.98
N PRO A 87 -3.09 -40.47 13.43
CA PRO A 87 -3.36 -40.47 11.98
C PRO A 87 -3.90 -39.15 11.41
N THR A 88 -3.60 -38.01 12.04
CA THR A 88 -4.13 -36.70 11.63
C THR A 88 -2.97 -35.70 11.49
N VAL A 89 -1.93 -36.09 10.77
CA VAL A 89 -0.86 -35.18 10.38
C VAL A 89 -1.43 -34.27 9.29
N LEU A 90 -1.96 -33.11 9.71
CA LEU A 90 -2.10 -31.96 8.83
C LEU A 90 -0.72 -31.75 8.20
N HIS A 91 -0.60 -31.85 6.86
CA HIS A 91 0.68 -31.68 6.16
C HIS A 91 1.39 -30.41 6.68
N LYS A 92 2.44 -30.58 7.50
CA LYS A 92 3.26 -29.47 8.01
C LYS A 92 3.92 -28.83 6.79
N MET A 93 3.45 -27.65 6.40
CA MET A 93 4.02 -26.93 5.27
C MET A 93 5.47 -26.55 5.61
N SER A 94 6.41 -26.86 4.72
CA SER A 94 7.81 -26.48 4.91
C SER A 94 7.95 -24.96 4.96
N ASN A 95 8.86 -24.50 5.81
CA ASN A 95 9.21 -23.09 5.87
C ASN A 95 9.82 -22.63 4.55
N SER A 96 9.47 -21.43 4.09
CA SER A 96 10.12 -20.78 2.95
C SER A 96 11.10 -19.71 3.44
N LEU A 97 12.15 -19.48 2.67
CA LEU A 97 13.04 -18.33 2.84
C LEU A 97 13.30 -17.73 1.46
N GLU A 98 12.90 -16.47 1.30
CA GLU A 98 13.13 -15.67 0.10
C GLU A 98 13.98 -14.45 0.45
N ILE A 99 14.83 -14.03 -0.49
CA ILE A 99 15.77 -12.94 -0.28
C ILE A 99 15.61 -11.94 -1.41
N ALA A 100 15.31 -10.71 -1.03
CA ALA A 100 15.16 -9.59 -1.94
C ALA A 100 16.25 -8.56 -1.72
N LEU A 101 16.83 -8.08 -2.82
CA LEU A 101 17.72 -6.94 -2.86
C LEU A 101 17.03 -5.86 -3.67
N ILE A 102 16.73 -4.73 -3.04
CA ILE A 102 15.93 -3.68 -3.66
C ILE A 102 16.70 -2.35 -3.56
N SER A 103 16.61 -1.56 -4.63
CA SER A 103 17.25 -0.28 -4.83
C SER A 103 16.34 0.63 -5.66
N ASP A 104 16.74 1.88 -5.89
CA ASP A 104 15.99 2.83 -6.71
C ASP A 104 15.60 2.26 -8.09
N ASN A 105 16.53 1.58 -8.77
CA ASN A 105 16.36 1.21 -10.18
C ASN A 105 16.05 -0.27 -10.41
N GLU A 106 16.41 -1.14 -9.46
CA GLU A 106 16.25 -2.60 -9.59
C GLU A 106 15.76 -3.25 -8.30
N PHE A 107 14.99 -4.32 -8.46
CA PHE A 107 14.85 -5.34 -7.43
C PHE A 107 15.28 -6.70 -7.98
N LYS A 108 15.83 -7.54 -7.11
CA LYS A 108 16.21 -8.93 -7.40
C LYS A 108 15.71 -9.80 -6.26
N CYS A 109 14.77 -10.71 -6.57
CA CYS A 109 14.24 -11.66 -5.62
C CYS A 109 14.70 -13.08 -5.94
N ARG A 110 15.14 -13.83 -4.92
CA ARG A 110 15.63 -15.20 -5.08
C ARG A 110 15.24 -16.07 -3.88
N HIS A 111 14.89 -17.31 -4.18
CA HIS A 111 14.68 -18.38 -3.20
C HIS A 111 16.00 -19.02 -2.72
N SER A 112 17.14 -18.43 -3.08
CA SER A 112 18.47 -18.89 -2.72
C SER A 112 19.45 -17.72 -2.61
N GLN A 113 20.51 -17.95 -1.86
CA GLN A 113 21.62 -17.03 -1.64
C GLN A 113 22.95 -17.70 -1.97
N PRO A 114 23.99 -16.91 -2.30
CA PRO A 114 25.36 -17.41 -2.35
C PRO A 114 25.78 -18.04 -1.03
N GLU A 115 26.81 -18.90 -1.08
CA GLU A 115 27.35 -19.58 0.11
C GLU A 115 27.80 -18.62 1.22
N CYS A 116 28.32 -17.43 0.85
CA CYS A 116 28.68 -16.35 1.77
C CYS A 116 27.64 -15.21 1.81
N GLY A 117 26.42 -15.45 1.33
CA GLY A 117 25.35 -14.45 1.30
C GLY A 117 25.63 -13.25 0.40
N TYR A 118 24.93 -12.14 0.62
CA TYR A 118 25.02 -10.91 -0.18
C TYR A 118 25.74 -9.79 0.57
N GLY A 119 26.51 -8.99 -0.17
CA GLY A 119 27.15 -7.79 0.36
C GLY A 119 26.14 -6.72 0.78
N LEU A 120 26.36 -6.11 1.94
CA LEU A 120 25.57 -4.96 2.40
C LEU A 120 26.04 -3.70 1.67
N GLN A 121 25.11 -2.98 1.04
CA GLN A 121 25.40 -1.77 0.26
C GLN A 121 24.56 -0.58 0.73
N PRO A 122 25.09 0.65 0.77
CA PRO A 122 24.35 1.83 1.25
C PRO A 122 23.10 2.19 0.45
N ASP A 123 23.10 1.90 -0.85
CA ASP A 123 22.03 2.18 -1.82
C ASP A 123 21.02 1.03 -1.94
N ARG A 124 21.14 0.00 -1.09
CA ARG A 124 20.30 -1.20 -1.14
C ARG A 124 19.74 -1.53 0.23
N TRP A 125 18.52 -2.04 0.23
CA TRP A 125 17.98 -2.72 1.38
C TRP A 125 17.85 -4.21 1.07
N THR A 126 18.31 -5.03 2.01
CA THR A 126 18.25 -6.49 1.95
C THR A 126 17.10 -6.95 2.82
N GLU A 127 16.15 -7.65 2.22
CA GLU A 127 15.01 -8.23 2.91
C GLU A 127 15.05 -9.75 2.84
N TYR A 128 14.75 -10.39 3.98
CA TYR A 128 14.54 -11.82 4.10
C TYR A 128 13.07 -12.05 4.47
N SER A 129 12.34 -12.79 3.65
CA SER A 129 10.93 -13.12 3.86
C SER A 129 10.78 -14.60 4.17
N ILE A 130 10.19 -14.91 5.32
CA ILE A 130 10.04 -16.26 5.85
C ILE A 130 8.56 -16.55 6.06
N GLN A 131 8.01 -17.55 5.38
CA GLN A 131 6.66 -18.04 5.70
C GLN A 131 6.74 -19.34 6.48
N THR A 132 6.05 -19.37 7.62
CA THR A 132 6.12 -20.48 8.58
C THR A 132 4.76 -20.72 9.25
N MET A 133 4.51 -21.96 9.66
CA MET A 133 3.38 -22.32 10.53
C MET A 133 3.69 -22.09 12.01
N GLU A 134 4.97 -21.93 12.35
CA GLU A 134 5.48 -21.86 13.72
C GLU A 134 6.34 -20.59 13.87
N PRO A 135 5.73 -19.40 13.83
CA PRO A 135 6.47 -18.14 13.85
C PRO A 135 7.31 -17.93 15.10
N ASP A 136 6.99 -18.61 16.20
CA ASP A 136 7.65 -18.43 17.50
C ASP A 136 8.71 -19.52 17.78
N ASN A 137 8.90 -20.47 16.85
CA ASN A 137 9.76 -21.65 17.02
C ASN A 137 10.89 -21.75 15.97
N LEU A 138 11.52 -20.63 15.64
CA LEU A 138 12.61 -20.57 14.65
C LEU A 138 13.90 -20.04 15.25
N GLU A 139 15.01 -20.68 14.90
CA GLU A 139 16.35 -20.14 15.09
C GLU A 139 16.86 -19.51 13.78
N LEU A 140 17.12 -18.21 13.84
CA LEU A 140 17.51 -17.39 12.70
C LEU A 140 18.96 -16.97 12.85
N ILE A 141 19.83 -17.51 12.01
CA ILE A 141 21.27 -17.38 12.13
C ILE A 141 21.80 -16.46 11.03
N PHE A 142 22.29 -15.27 11.41
CA PHE A 142 22.98 -14.34 10.53
C PHE A 142 24.48 -14.59 10.58
N ASP A 143 25.06 -15.13 9.50
CA ASP A 143 26.49 -15.29 9.33
C ASP A 143 27.10 -14.11 8.57
N PHE A 144 28.19 -13.55 9.11
CA PHE A 144 28.89 -12.40 8.56
C PHE A 144 30.23 -12.82 7.95
N PHE A 145 30.46 -12.42 6.71
CA PHE A 145 31.69 -12.68 5.96
C PHE A 145 32.33 -11.36 5.54
N GLU A 146 33.64 -11.21 5.75
CA GLU A 146 34.40 -10.06 5.27
C GLU A 146 34.57 -10.13 3.73
N GLU A 147 34.08 -9.11 3.02
CA GLU A 147 33.97 -9.12 1.55
C GLU A 147 35.33 -9.12 0.84
N ASP A 148 36.31 -8.42 1.40
CA ASP A 148 37.62 -8.20 0.78
C ASP A 148 38.63 -9.34 1.05
N LEU A 149 38.22 -10.40 1.75
CA LEU A 149 39.07 -11.55 2.01
C LEU A 149 38.79 -12.69 1.02
N SER A 150 39.75 -12.94 0.13
CA SER A 150 39.79 -14.11 -0.75
C SER A 150 40.32 -15.38 -0.06
N GLU A 151 40.75 -15.27 1.21
CA GLU A 151 41.34 -16.36 1.99
C GLU A 151 40.52 -16.66 3.26
N HIS A 152 40.69 -17.86 3.81
CA HIS A 152 40.06 -18.24 5.07
C HIS A 152 40.58 -17.39 6.23
N VAL A 153 39.67 -16.73 6.96
CA VAL A 153 40.01 -15.93 8.15
C VAL A 153 40.53 -16.84 9.26
N VAL A 154 40.01 -18.07 9.31
CA VAL A 154 40.42 -19.11 10.23
C VAL A 154 40.72 -20.39 9.46
N GLN A 155 41.84 -21.05 9.77
CA GLN A 155 42.22 -22.32 9.15
C GLN A 155 41.16 -23.40 9.46
N GLY A 156 40.52 -23.93 8.41
CA GLY A 156 39.41 -24.89 8.53
C GLY A 156 38.01 -24.29 8.36
N ASP A 157 37.88 -23.00 7.98
CA ASP A 157 36.59 -22.46 7.53
C ASP A 157 36.12 -23.19 6.27
N ALA A 158 34.82 -23.51 6.18
CA ALA A 158 34.23 -24.05 4.96
C ALA A 158 34.25 -23.01 3.81
N PHE A 159 34.15 -21.72 4.17
CA PHE A 159 34.14 -20.59 3.23
C PHE A 159 35.12 -19.50 3.68
N PRO A 160 35.83 -18.83 2.76
CA PRO A 160 36.73 -17.74 3.12
C PRO A 160 35.95 -16.56 3.72
N GLY A 161 36.60 -15.80 4.61
CA GLY A 161 36.02 -14.56 5.14
C GLY A 161 35.06 -14.64 6.34
N HIS A 162 34.67 -15.81 6.88
CA HIS A 162 33.71 -15.86 8.01
C HIS A 162 34.27 -15.19 9.28
N VAL A 163 33.59 -14.16 9.80
CA VAL A 163 34.06 -13.37 10.95
C VAL A 163 33.28 -13.63 12.24
N GLY A 164 32.02 -14.02 12.14
CA GLY A 164 31.14 -14.19 13.29
C GLY A 164 29.67 -14.33 12.91
N THR A 165 28.86 -14.54 13.94
CA THR A 165 27.45 -14.93 13.81
C THR A 165 26.59 -14.15 14.81
N ALA A 166 25.38 -13.79 14.41
CA ALA A 166 24.33 -13.31 15.31
C ALA A 166 23.12 -14.24 15.21
N CYS A 167 22.61 -14.69 16.36
CA CYS A 167 21.44 -15.56 16.45
C CYS A 167 20.23 -14.74 16.93
N LEU A 168 19.09 -14.97 16.30
CA LEU A 168 17.78 -14.46 16.68
C LEU A 168 16.83 -15.64 16.87
N LEU A 169 16.34 -15.83 18.09
CA LEU A 169 15.22 -16.72 18.35
C LEU A 169 13.94 -15.98 18.03
N SER A 170 13.09 -16.53 17.17
CA SER A 170 11.85 -15.86 16.78
C SER A 170 10.87 -15.70 17.96
N SER A 171 10.98 -16.55 18.99
CA SER A 171 10.32 -16.36 20.29
C SER A 171 10.61 -15.01 20.94
N THR A 172 11.80 -14.42 20.72
CA THR A 172 12.14 -13.07 21.22
C THR A 172 11.22 -12.00 20.60
N ILE A 173 10.83 -12.17 19.33
CA ILE A 173 9.85 -11.29 18.68
C ILE A 173 8.47 -11.49 19.32
N ALA A 174 8.05 -12.75 19.51
CA ALA A 174 6.77 -13.09 20.10
C ALA A 174 6.61 -12.52 21.53
N GLU A 175 7.63 -12.70 22.37
CA GLU A 175 7.68 -12.20 23.74
C GLU A 175 7.64 -10.66 23.83
N SER A 176 8.11 -9.96 22.79
CA SER A 176 8.04 -8.49 22.74
C SER A 176 6.60 -7.96 22.67
N GLY A 177 5.65 -8.80 22.20
CA GLY A 177 4.26 -8.42 21.95
C GLY A 177 4.08 -7.43 20.79
N LYS A 178 5.14 -7.08 20.05
CA LYS A 178 5.11 -6.13 18.93
C LYS A 178 5.18 -6.85 17.60
N SER A 179 4.28 -6.49 16.68
CA SER A 179 4.32 -7.00 15.31
C SER A 179 5.41 -6.37 14.43
N ALA A 180 6.03 -5.26 14.83
CA ALA A 180 7.10 -4.62 14.06
C ALA A 180 8.08 -3.85 14.96
N GLY A 181 9.31 -3.65 14.49
CA GLY A 181 10.30 -2.87 15.20
C GLY A 181 11.74 -3.13 14.77
N ILE A 182 12.70 -2.70 15.59
CA ILE A 182 14.13 -2.90 15.33
C ILE A 182 14.77 -3.66 16.50
N LEU A 183 15.36 -4.81 16.20
CA LEU A 183 16.17 -5.60 17.11
C LEU A 183 17.65 -5.25 16.95
N THR A 184 18.41 -5.32 18.04
CA THR A 184 19.87 -5.15 18.01
C THR A 184 20.54 -6.39 18.57
N LEU A 185 21.19 -7.16 17.70
CA LEU A 185 21.80 -8.44 18.05
C LEU A 185 23.33 -8.30 18.14
N PRO A 186 23.98 -8.90 19.14
CA PRO A 186 25.44 -8.95 19.19
C PRO A 186 25.99 -9.88 18.11
N ILE A 187 27.02 -9.45 17.39
CA ILE A 187 27.75 -10.31 16.47
C ILE A 187 28.88 -10.97 17.27
N MET A 188 28.80 -12.28 17.43
CA MET A 188 29.73 -13.07 18.22
C MET A 188 30.88 -13.60 17.35
N SER A 189 32.12 -13.37 17.77
CA SER A 189 33.30 -13.98 17.15
C SER A 189 33.28 -15.49 17.37
N ARG A 190 33.51 -16.24 16.28
CA ARG A 190 33.62 -17.72 16.31
C ARG A 190 34.67 -18.21 17.32
N ASN A 191 35.86 -17.61 17.34
CA ASN A 191 37.00 -18.15 18.10
C ASN A 191 37.02 -17.73 19.57
N SER A 192 36.63 -16.50 19.86
CA SER A 192 36.82 -15.91 21.19
C SER A 192 35.54 -15.87 22.03
N ARG A 193 34.37 -16.21 21.45
CA ARG A 193 33.04 -15.95 22.03
C ARG A 193 32.87 -14.52 22.55
N LYS A 194 33.65 -13.57 22.01
CA LYS A 194 33.54 -12.14 22.33
C LYS A 194 32.77 -11.45 21.21
N THR A 195 31.96 -10.47 21.60
CA THR A 195 31.27 -9.61 20.65
C THR A 195 32.27 -8.81 19.81
N ILE A 196 32.10 -8.85 18.48
CA ILE A 196 32.90 -8.05 17.52
C ILE A 196 32.19 -6.77 17.08
N GLY A 197 30.88 -6.74 17.26
CA GLY A 197 30.00 -5.67 16.82
C GLY A 197 28.55 -5.99 17.13
N ARG A 198 27.65 -5.28 16.48
CA ARG A 198 26.21 -5.51 16.54
C ARG A 198 25.59 -5.37 15.16
N VAL A 199 24.49 -6.08 14.93
CA VAL A 199 23.61 -5.91 13.77
C VAL A 199 22.27 -5.37 14.24
N ARG A 200 21.74 -4.39 13.52
CA ARG A 200 20.37 -3.89 13.65
C ARG A 200 19.51 -4.58 12.60
N VAL A 201 18.47 -5.25 13.05
CA VAL A 201 17.52 -6.00 12.21
C VAL A 201 16.17 -5.34 12.37
N ASP A 202 15.67 -4.69 11.33
CA ASP A 202 14.29 -4.22 11.26
C ASP A 202 13.40 -5.43 10.92
N TYR A 203 12.27 -5.58 11.60
CA TYR A 203 11.37 -6.70 11.40
C TYR A 203 9.90 -6.29 11.33
N ILE A 204 9.11 -7.10 10.63
CA ILE A 204 7.65 -7.13 10.71
C ILE A 204 7.13 -8.57 10.69
N ILE A 205 6.06 -8.81 11.45
CA ILE A 205 5.31 -10.06 11.54
C ILE A 205 3.93 -9.83 10.94
N ILE A 206 3.59 -10.59 9.90
CA ILE A 206 2.31 -10.49 9.19
C ILE A 206 1.54 -11.78 9.39
N LYS A 207 0.40 -11.67 10.07
CA LYS A 207 -0.51 -12.81 10.31
C LYS A 207 -1.62 -12.83 9.24
N PRO A 208 -2.21 -14.00 8.92
CA PRO A 208 -3.39 -14.07 8.06
C PRO A 208 -4.55 -13.25 8.63
N LEU A 209 -5.47 -12.80 7.77
CA LEU A 209 -6.68 -12.10 8.20
C LEU A 209 -7.62 -13.06 8.96
N PRO A 210 -7.88 -12.87 10.27
CA PRO A 210 -8.60 -13.87 11.05
C PRO A 210 -10.06 -13.97 10.64
N GLY A 211 -10.56 -15.17 10.34
CA GLY A 211 -11.97 -15.40 10.04
C GLY A 211 -12.43 -14.96 8.64
N TYR A 212 -11.50 -14.54 7.76
CA TYR A 212 -11.80 -14.26 6.36
C TYR A 212 -11.04 -15.23 5.46
N SER A 213 -11.76 -15.99 4.64
CA SER A 213 -11.15 -16.91 3.67
C SER A 213 -11.12 -16.24 2.30
N CYS A 214 -9.92 -15.92 1.83
CA CYS A 214 -9.70 -15.42 0.47
C CYS A 214 -9.74 -16.60 -0.51
N ASP A 215 -10.48 -16.43 -1.60
CA ASP A 215 -10.55 -17.37 -2.72
C ASP A 215 -10.35 -16.65 -4.07
N MET A 216 -10.29 -17.39 -5.17
CA MET A 216 -10.08 -16.82 -6.51
C MET A 216 -11.38 -16.38 -7.20
N LYS A 217 -12.56 -16.44 -6.56
CA LYS A 217 -13.83 -16.09 -7.23
C LYS A 217 -13.91 -14.61 -7.59
N SER A 218 -13.24 -13.74 -6.84
CA SER A 218 -13.25 -12.29 -7.08
C SER A 218 -11.93 -11.69 -6.63
N SER A 219 -10.98 -11.60 -7.55
CA SER A 219 -9.66 -11.04 -7.30
C SER A 219 -9.34 -9.93 -8.30
N PHE A 220 -9.13 -8.71 -7.78
CA PHE A 220 -8.81 -7.51 -8.57
C PHE A 220 -7.49 -6.86 -8.17
N SER A 221 -6.65 -7.53 -7.36
CA SER A 221 -5.42 -6.97 -6.77
C SER A 221 -4.45 -6.35 -7.80
N LYS A 222 -4.47 -6.83 -9.05
CA LYS A 222 -3.67 -6.35 -10.18
C LYS A 222 -4.51 -5.86 -11.36
N TYR A 223 -5.82 -5.84 -11.22
CA TYR A 223 -6.71 -5.50 -12.33
C TYR A 223 -6.84 -3.99 -12.47
N TRP A 224 -6.40 -3.47 -13.62
CA TRP A 224 -6.73 -2.13 -14.07
C TRP A 224 -7.17 -2.17 -15.53
N LYS A 225 -8.37 -1.68 -15.82
CA LYS A 225 -8.85 -1.56 -17.20
C LYS A 225 -8.21 -0.34 -17.84
N PRO A 226 -7.43 -0.48 -18.93
CA PRO A 226 -6.88 0.67 -19.65
C PRO A 226 -8.00 1.61 -20.11
N ARG A 227 -7.80 2.91 -19.85
CA ARG A 227 -8.77 3.97 -20.10
C ARG A 227 -8.09 5.33 -19.96
N ILE A 228 -8.83 6.41 -20.23
CA ILE A 228 -8.38 7.76 -19.89
C ILE A 228 -8.21 7.92 -18.37
N PRO A 229 -7.41 8.89 -17.92
CA PRO A 229 -7.17 9.09 -16.50
C PRO A 229 -8.49 9.32 -15.75
N LEU A 230 -8.67 8.64 -14.62
CA LEU A 230 -9.86 8.79 -13.79
C LEU A 230 -9.74 10.03 -12.92
N ASP A 231 -10.82 10.82 -12.86
CA ASP A 231 -10.93 11.92 -11.91
C ASP A 231 -11.39 11.36 -10.54
N VAL A 232 -10.66 11.72 -9.48
CA VAL A 232 -10.84 11.22 -8.11
C VAL A 232 -11.00 12.41 -7.15
N GLY A 233 -12.07 12.43 -6.37
CA GLY A 233 -12.33 13.52 -5.41
C GLY A 233 -11.51 13.36 -4.14
N HIS A 234 -10.53 14.23 -3.92
CA HIS A 234 -9.68 14.23 -2.72
C HIS A 234 -10.50 14.56 -1.48
N ARG A 235 -10.51 13.68 -0.46
CA ARG A 235 -11.36 13.80 0.74
C ARG A 235 -12.83 14.13 0.43
N GLY A 236 -13.29 13.68 -0.75
CA GLY A 236 -14.50 14.17 -1.41
C GLY A 236 -14.29 15.47 -2.18
N ALA A 237 -14.83 16.56 -1.65
CA ALA A 237 -14.87 17.90 -2.24
C ALA A 237 -13.57 18.71 -2.06
N GLY A 238 -12.56 18.13 -1.41
CA GLY A 238 -11.24 18.69 -1.24
C GLY A 238 -10.94 19.28 0.14
N ASN A 239 -9.68 19.71 0.31
CA ASN A 239 -9.22 20.32 1.55
C ASN A 239 -9.98 21.61 1.87
N SER A 240 -10.65 21.60 3.02
CA SER A 240 -11.50 22.68 3.52
C SER A 240 -10.75 23.77 4.31
N THR A 241 -9.44 23.60 4.53
CA THR A 241 -8.65 24.35 5.52
C THR A 241 -7.55 25.25 4.95
N THR A 242 -7.03 24.98 3.74
CA THR A 242 -5.85 25.66 3.18
C THR A 242 -6.10 26.44 1.90
N THR A 243 -7.27 26.30 1.27
CA THR A 243 -7.59 27.00 0.02
C THR A 243 -8.04 28.43 0.30
N ALA A 244 -7.60 29.39 -0.54
CA ALA A 244 -7.98 30.81 -0.44
C ALA A 244 -9.50 31.07 -0.54
N GLN A 245 -10.27 30.05 -0.90
CA GLN A 245 -11.73 30.00 -0.90
C GLN A 245 -12.14 28.81 -0.02
N LEU A 246 -12.79 29.08 1.11
CA LEU A 246 -13.33 28.05 2.00
C LEU A 246 -14.18 27.05 1.19
N ALA A 247 -13.87 25.75 1.32
CA ALA A 247 -14.67 24.72 0.69
C ALA A 247 -16.12 24.80 1.19
N LYS A 248 -17.08 24.61 0.26
CA LYS A 248 -18.52 24.67 0.58
C LYS A 248 -18.98 23.56 1.53
N VAL A 249 -18.22 22.46 1.58
CA VAL A 249 -18.50 21.27 2.37
C VAL A 249 -17.22 20.83 3.06
N GLN A 250 -17.32 20.43 4.32
CA GLN A 250 -16.19 19.98 5.12
C GLN A 250 -15.63 18.66 4.58
N GLU A 251 -14.32 18.56 4.44
CA GLU A 251 -13.62 17.37 3.95
C GLU A 251 -13.90 16.11 4.78
N ASN A 252 -13.75 14.92 4.19
CA ASN A 252 -13.92 13.63 4.87
C ASN A 252 -15.30 13.45 5.55
N THR A 253 -16.32 14.16 5.07
CA THR A 253 -17.74 13.97 5.44
C THR A 253 -18.51 13.24 4.36
N ILE A 254 -19.63 12.61 4.71
CA ILE A 254 -20.49 11.92 3.73
C ILE A 254 -21.04 12.91 2.69
N ALA A 255 -21.37 14.13 3.09
CA ALA A 255 -21.79 15.19 2.20
C ALA A 255 -20.68 15.56 1.19
N SER A 256 -19.43 15.69 1.64
CA SER A 256 -18.28 16.01 0.79
C SER A 256 -18.02 14.92 -0.26
N LEU A 257 -18.05 13.66 0.18
CA LEU A 257 -17.85 12.51 -0.69
C LEU A 257 -18.98 12.39 -1.72
N ARG A 258 -20.24 12.57 -1.29
CA ARG A 258 -21.39 12.54 -2.22
C ARG A 258 -21.32 13.67 -3.23
N ASN A 259 -20.91 14.86 -2.81
CA ASN A 259 -20.77 16.01 -3.70
C ASN A 259 -19.75 15.72 -4.81
N ALA A 260 -18.57 15.20 -4.50
CA ALA A 260 -17.60 14.84 -5.54
C ALA A 260 -18.16 13.77 -6.50
N ALA A 261 -18.82 12.74 -5.94
CA ALA A 261 -19.43 11.68 -6.74
C ALA A 261 -20.51 12.19 -7.71
N SER A 262 -21.35 13.15 -7.29
CA SER A 262 -22.40 13.72 -8.14
C SER A 262 -21.88 14.60 -9.29
N HIS A 263 -20.61 15.03 -9.21
CA HIS A 263 -19.94 15.82 -10.24
C HIS A 263 -18.99 14.98 -11.12
N GLY A 264 -19.21 13.66 -11.15
CA GLY A 264 -18.57 12.75 -12.11
C GLY A 264 -17.29 12.08 -11.62
N ALA A 265 -16.90 12.26 -10.35
CA ALA A 265 -15.76 11.55 -9.77
C ALA A 265 -15.97 10.03 -9.85
N ALA A 266 -15.02 9.32 -10.45
CA ALA A 266 -15.08 7.87 -10.57
C ALA A 266 -14.77 7.19 -9.23
N PHE A 267 -13.82 7.77 -8.50
CA PHE A 267 -13.50 7.44 -7.14
C PHE A 267 -13.65 8.66 -6.24
N VAL A 268 -13.99 8.44 -4.98
CA VAL A 268 -13.73 9.40 -3.91
C VAL A 268 -12.61 8.85 -3.04
N GLU A 269 -11.66 9.70 -2.72
CA GLU A 269 -10.53 9.41 -1.86
C GLU A 269 -10.83 9.92 -0.45
N PHE A 270 -10.40 9.18 0.58
CA PHE A 270 -10.47 9.59 1.97
C PHE A 270 -9.53 8.76 2.86
N ASP A 271 -9.13 9.35 3.98
CA ASP A 271 -8.24 8.76 4.98
C ASP A 271 -9.01 7.98 6.05
N VAL A 272 -8.45 6.84 6.48
CA VAL A 272 -8.99 6.01 7.56
C VAL A 272 -7.92 5.66 8.58
N HIS A 273 -8.27 5.82 9.85
CA HIS A 273 -7.56 5.23 10.99
C HIS A 273 -8.52 4.90 12.13
N LEU A 274 -8.02 4.44 13.28
CA LEU A 274 -8.86 3.95 14.38
C LEU A 274 -9.04 4.97 15.51
N SER A 275 -10.23 4.98 16.09
CA SER A 275 -10.51 5.54 17.42
C SER A 275 -9.97 4.64 18.54
N LYS A 276 -10.04 5.12 19.79
CA LYS A 276 -9.60 4.39 20.99
C LYS A 276 -10.28 3.02 21.18
N ASP A 277 -11.57 2.95 20.85
CA ASP A 277 -12.42 1.77 20.90
C ASP A 277 -12.44 0.99 19.59
N PHE A 278 -11.44 1.22 18.73
CA PHE A 278 -11.18 0.49 17.49
C PHE A 278 -12.26 0.61 16.42
N VAL A 279 -12.99 1.72 16.38
CA VAL A 279 -13.89 2.04 15.26
C VAL A 279 -13.06 2.71 14.16
N PRO A 280 -13.11 2.22 12.91
CA PRO A 280 -12.48 2.93 11.80
C PRO A 280 -13.20 4.24 11.51
N VAL A 281 -12.47 5.34 11.64
CA VAL A 281 -12.94 6.71 11.47
C VAL A 281 -12.35 7.28 10.19
N VAL A 282 -13.18 8.00 9.43
CA VAL A 282 -12.75 8.72 8.23
C VAL A 282 -12.32 10.14 8.62
N TYR A 283 -11.00 10.37 8.65
CA TYR A 283 -10.37 11.63 9.06
C TYR A 283 -8.88 11.61 8.71
N HIS A 284 -8.33 12.76 8.33
CA HIS A 284 -6.97 12.86 7.78
C HIS A 284 -5.87 12.92 8.84
N ASP A 285 -6.01 13.83 9.81
CA ASP A 285 -4.95 14.07 10.79
C ASP A 285 -4.95 12.99 11.88
N LEU A 286 -3.79 12.65 12.43
CA LEU A 286 -3.71 11.69 13.54
C LEU A 286 -4.14 12.31 14.88
N THR A 287 -4.34 13.62 14.90
CA THR A 287 -4.71 14.44 16.04
C THR A 287 -5.88 15.37 15.67
N CYS A 288 -6.65 15.78 16.67
CA CYS A 288 -7.68 16.80 16.52
C CYS A 288 -7.59 17.83 17.65
N CYS A 289 -8.00 19.06 17.38
CA CYS A 289 -7.96 20.13 18.39
C CYS A 289 -9.31 20.34 19.06
N LEU A 290 -9.26 20.45 20.38
CA LEU A 290 -10.40 20.76 21.23
C LEU A 290 -10.32 22.19 21.74
N THR A 291 -11.46 22.87 21.72
CA THR A 291 -11.63 24.19 22.36
C THR A 291 -12.21 24.00 23.76
N MET A 292 -11.48 24.41 24.79
CA MET A 292 -12.02 24.47 26.16
C MET A 292 -12.61 25.85 26.42
N LYS A 293 -13.92 25.95 26.66
CA LYS A 293 -14.53 27.22 27.13
C LYS A 293 -14.11 27.46 28.59
N LYS A 294 -13.29 28.48 28.85
CA LYS A 294 -13.06 28.96 30.23
C LYS A 294 -14.37 29.53 30.80
N LYS A 295 -14.63 29.27 32.08
CA LYS A 295 -15.86 29.68 32.80
C LYS A 295 -15.97 31.19 33.08
N PHE A 296 -14.96 31.99 32.77
CA PHE A 296 -14.97 33.44 32.98
C PHE A 296 -14.29 34.17 31.81
N ASP A 297 -14.88 35.30 31.44
CA ASP A 297 -14.69 36.08 30.21
C ASP A 297 -13.24 36.41 29.80
N ALA A 298 -13.07 36.46 28.47
CA ALA A 298 -12.14 37.32 27.71
C ALA A 298 -10.63 36.96 27.61
N ASP A 299 -10.26 35.68 27.45
CA ASP A 299 -8.92 35.30 26.97
C ASP A 299 -9.00 34.21 25.87
N PRO A 300 -7.99 34.11 24.98
CA PRO A 300 -8.09 33.34 23.75
C PRO A 300 -8.38 31.87 24.04
N VAL A 301 -9.24 31.29 23.20
CA VAL A 301 -9.62 29.87 23.24
C VAL A 301 -8.34 29.04 23.21
N GLU A 302 -8.03 28.39 24.33
CA GLU A 302 -6.89 27.49 24.42
C GLU A 302 -7.24 26.22 23.64
N LEU A 303 -6.51 26.01 22.54
CA LEU A 303 -6.62 24.82 21.71
C LEU A 303 -5.73 23.74 22.29
N PHE A 304 -6.33 22.60 22.61
CA PHE A 304 -5.60 21.42 23.07
C PHE A 304 -5.67 20.34 22.00
N GLU A 305 -4.51 19.88 21.53
CA GLU A 305 -4.38 18.83 20.52
C GLU A 305 -4.43 17.46 21.20
N ILE A 306 -5.33 16.59 20.75
CA ILE A 306 -5.49 15.22 21.26
C ILE A 306 -5.33 14.23 20.11
N PRO A 307 -4.54 13.16 20.27
CA PRO A 307 -4.52 12.06 19.31
C PRO A 307 -5.89 11.40 19.18
N VAL A 308 -6.36 11.19 17.96
CA VAL A 308 -7.67 10.57 17.72
C VAL A 308 -7.75 9.16 18.32
N LYS A 309 -6.62 8.45 18.37
CA LYS A 309 -6.50 7.13 19.02
C LYS A 309 -6.80 7.15 20.52
N GLU A 310 -6.87 8.31 21.16
CA GLU A 310 -7.19 8.48 22.58
C GLU A 310 -8.66 8.83 22.84
N LEU A 311 -9.45 9.02 21.79
CA LEU A 311 -10.87 9.35 21.84
C LEU A 311 -11.70 8.17 21.33
N THR A 312 -12.79 7.83 22.03
CA THR A 312 -13.76 6.85 21.53
C THR A 312 -14.54 7.41 20.36
N PHE A 313 -15.16 6.55 19.56
CA PHE A 313 -16.00 6.98 18.45
C PHE A 313 -17.11 7.95 18.90
N ASP A 314 -17.82 7.60 19.98
CA ASP A 314 -18.86 8.46 20.55
C ASP A 314 -18.32 9.82 20.98
N GLN A 315 -17.11 9.87 21.55
CA GLN A 315 -16.46 11.14 21.91
C GLN A 315 -16.17 11.98 20.67
N LEU A 316 -15.65 11.36 19.59
CA LEU A 316 -15.40 12.03 18.31
C LEU A 316 -16.68 12.59 17.69
N GLN A 317 -17.77 11.82 17.74
CA GLN A 317 -19.08 12.24 17.23
C GLN A 317 -19.65 13.45 17.99
N LEU A 318 -19.29 13.64 19.26
CA LEU A 318 -19.71 14.80 20.05
C LEU A 318 -18.84 16.05 19.80
N LEU A 319 -17.72 15.93 19.09
CA LEU A 319 -16.85 17.06 18.81
C LEU A 319 -17.46 17.97 17.75
N LYS A 320 -17.62 19.24 18.12
CA LYS A 320 -17.72 20.33 17.16
C LYS A 320 -16.29 20.76 16.83
N LEU A 321 -15.78 20.33 15.69
CA LEU A 321 -14.46 20.76 15.22
C LEU A 321 -14.48 22.27 14.94
N ALA A 322 -13.71 23.03 15.71
CA ALA A 322 -13.29 24.37 15.33
C ALA A 322 -11.84 24.26 14.84
N HIS A 323 -11.61 24.56 13.56
CA HIS A 323 -10.31 24.31 12.92
C HIS A 323 -9.21 25.24 13.45
N VAL A 324 -8.02 24.67 13.68
CA VAL A 324 -6.80 25.36 14.19
C VAL A 324 -6.36 26.50 13.27
N THR A 325 -6.50 26.33 11.95
CA THR A 325 -6.14 27.35 10.95
C THR A 325 -7.21 28.45 10.86
N ALA A 326 -8.50 28.10 11.00
CA ALA A 326 -9.62 29.05 10.97
C ALA A 326 -9.60 30.03 12.16
N LEU A 327 -8.97 29.65 13.28
CA LEU A 327 -8.81 30.53 14.45
C LEU A 327 -7.64 31.52 14.33
N LYS A 328 -6.81 31.42 13.27
CA LYS A 328 -5.82 32.46 12.93
C LYS A 328 -6.42 33.61 12.10
N SER A 329 -7.60 33.43 11.51
CA SER A 329 -8.41 34.50 10.91
C SER A 329 -9.48 34.97 11.90
N LYS A 330 -9.50 36.27 12.20
CA LYS A 330 -10.32 36.90 13.24
C LYS A 330 -11.85 36.97 12.99
N ASP A 331 -12.39 36.20 12.05
CA ASP A 331 -13.79 36.34 11.64
C ASP A 331 -14.58 35.07 11.90
N LEU A 332 -15.14 34.95 13.11
CA LEU A 332 -16.24 34.03 13.40
C LEU A 332 -17.30 34.77 14.25
N LYS A 333 -18.24 35.41 13.54
CA LYS A 333 -19.60 35.63 14.02
C LYS A 333 -20.54 34.79 13.16
N GLU A 334 -21.56 34.23 13.81
CA GLU A 334 -22.67 33.41 13.29
C GLU A 334 -22.44 31.89 13.38
N SER A 335 -23.39 31.07 13.82
CA SER A 335 -24.61 31.24 14.59
C SER A 335 -24.95 29.84 15.12
N VAL A 336 -25.00 29.68 16.44
CA VAL A 336 -25.36 28.40 17.07
C VAL A 336 -26.88 28.26 17.02
N VAL A 337 -27.39 27.51 16.05
CA VAL A 337 -28.74 26.95 16.11
C VAL A 337 -28.59 25.52 16.61
N GLU A 338 -29.23 25.23 17.74
CA GLU A 338 -29.38 23.89 18.28
C GLU A 338 -30.39 23.16 17.41
N GLU A 339 -29.92 22.30 16.50
CA GLU A 339 -30.77 21.29 15.87
C GLU A 339 -30.59 19.95 16.58
N GLU A 340 -31.72 19.34 16.89
CA GLU A 340 -31.89 18.07 17.58
C GLU A 340 -31.24 16.89 16.83
N SER A 341 -30.97 15.83 17.58
CA SER A 341 -30.26 14.59 17.25
C SER A 341 -30.75 13.86 15.98
N SER A 342 -30.39 14.37 14.82
CA SER A 342 -30.47 13.66 13.54
C SER A 342 -29.05 13.53 12.95
N PHE A 343 -28.79 12.39 12.32
CA PHE A 343 -27.54 12.16 11.62
C PHE A 343 -27.39 13.21 10.50
N SER A 344 -26.43 14.13 10.68
CA SER A 344 -26.07 15.11 9.65
C SER A 344 -24.96 14.53 8.78
N GLU A 345 -25.13 14.55 7.47
CA GLU A 345 -24.09 14.08 6.54
C GLU A 345 -22.84 14.97 6.52
N ASN A 346 -22.94 16.16 7.11
CA ASN A 346 -21.84 17.08 7.34
C ASN A 346 -21.12 16.82 8.68
N GLN A 347 -21.58 15.85 9.47
CA GLN A 347 -20.95 15.51 10.74
C GLN A 347 -19.52 14.98 10.48
N PRO A 348 -18.50 15.53 11.16
CA PRO A 348 -17.14 15.03 11.02
C PRO A 348 -16.97 13.64 11.64
N PHE A 349 -15.82 13.03 11.35
CA PHE A 349 -15.42 11.72 11.85
C PHE A 349 -16.43 10.59 11.54
N PRO A 350 -17.09 10.52 10.37
CA PRO A 350 -17.99 9.39 10.10
C PRO A 350 -17.20 8.09 10.17
N SER A 351 -17.82 7.01 10.66
CA SER A 351 -17.15 5.71 10.61
C SER A 351 -17.02 5.24 9.15
N LEU A 352 -16.00 4.44 8.86
CA LEU A 352 -15.83 3.83 7.54
C LEU A 352 -17.07 3.05 7.10
N LYS A 353 -17.70 2.35 8.05
CA LYS A 353 -18.93 1.59 7.80
C LYS A 353 -20.07 2.52 7.35
N MET A 354 -20.26 3.65 8.03
CA MET A 354 -21.26 4.65 7.64
C MET A 354 -21.01 5.17 6.22
N VAL A 355 -19.75 5.43 5.85
CA VAL A 355 -19.40 5.88 4.49
C VAL A 355 -19.71 4.80 3.43
N LEU A 356 -19.36 3.53 3.71
CA LEU A 356 -19.65 2.40 2.82
C LEU A 356 -21.15 2.21 2.56
N GLU A 357 -21.97 2.39 3.59
CA GLU A 357 -23.43 2.22 3.55
C GLU A 357 -24.16 3.44 2.97
N SER A 358 -23.62 4.67 3.13
CA SER A 358 -24.32 5.91 2.78
C SER A 358 -24.13 6.37 1.33
N LEU A 359 -23.04 5.95 0.68
CA LEU A 359 -22.76 6.33 -0.71
C LEU A 359 -23.29 5.30 -1.71
N PRO A 360 -23.70 5.68 -2.93
CA PRO A 360 -24.12 4.73 -3.96
C PRO A 360 -23.00 3.74 -4.35
N GLU A 361 -23.33 2.46 -4.56
CA GLU A 361 -22.36 1.36 -4.80
C GLU A 361 -21.54 1.51 -6.11
N ASP A 362 -22.03 2.33 -7.04
CA ASP A 362 -21.36 2.64 -8.32
C ASP A 362 -20.24 3.69 -8.19
N VAL A 363 -20.12 4.36 -7.04
CA VAL A 363 -19.00 5.25 -6.70
C VAL A 363 -17.83 4.42 -6.17
N GLY A 364 -16.69 4.46 -6.82
CA GLY A 364 -15.50 3.78 -6.31
C GLY A 364 -14.90 4.47 -5.09
N PHE A 365 -14.22 3.74 -4.21
CA PHE A 365 -13.43 4.34 -3.12
C PHE A 365 -11.93 4.13 -3.29
N ASN A 366 -11.16 5.19 -3.10
CA ASN A 366 -9.74 5.11 -2.78
C ASN A 366 -9.60 5.32 -1.27
N ILE A 367 -9.26 4.26 -0.53
CA ILE A 367 -9.19 4.29 0.93
C ILE A 367 -7.72 4.41 1.32
N GLU A 368 -7.29 5.60 1.75
CA GLU A 368 -5.97 5.80 2.35
C GLU A 368 -5.97 5.22 3.77
N ILE A 369 -5.18 4.18 4.00
CA ILE A 369 -4.95 3.63 5.34
C ILE A 369 -3.86 4.47 6.00
N LYS A 370 -4.28 5.34 6.92
CA LYS A 370 -3.39 6.30 7.58
C LYS A 370 -2.61 5.62 8.70
N TRP A 371 -1.30 5.61 8.57
CA TRP A 371 -0.37 5.06 9.55
C TRP A 371 0.69 6.08 9.92
N ILE A 372 1.17 6.05 11.17
CA ILE A 372 2.22 6.96 11.64
C ILE A 372 3.52 6.74 10.87
N CYS A 373 4.03 7.78 10.23
CA CYS A 373 5.36 7.73 9.61
C CYS A 373 6.36 8.50 10.47
N GLN A 374 7.64 8.11 10.37
CA GLN A 374 8.75 8.85 10.96
C GLN A 374 9.45 9.64 9.87
N GLN A 375 9.72 10.91 10.14
CA GLN A 375 10.53 11.78 9.30
C GLN A 375 12.02 11.49 9.52
N ARG A 376 12.85 11.90 8.57
CA ARG A 376 14.30 11.63 8.60
C ARG A 376 15.04 12.25 9.78
N ASP A 377 14.49 13.31 10.38
CA ASP A 377 15.04 13.91 11.61
C ASP A 377 14.64 13.15 12.90
N GLY A 378 13.84 12.09 12.75
CA GLY A 378 13.37 11.24 13.84
C GLY A 378 12.02 11.67 14.42
N MET A 379 11.41 12.77 13.95
CA MET A 379 10.08 13.20 14.40
C MET A 379 9.00 12.27 13.85
N TRP A 380 8.03 11.91 14.70
CA TRP A 380 6.89 11.10 14.30
C TRP A 380 5.67 11.97 13.99
N ASP A 381 4.87 11.55 13.01
CA ASP A 381 3.62 12.24 12.68
C ASP A 381 2.69 12.36 13.90
N GLY A 382 2.06 13.53 14.03
CA GLY A 382 1.21 13.86 15.19
C GLY A 382 1.94 13.84 16.53
N ASN A 383 3.29 13.84 16.53
CA ASN A 383 4.14 13.64 17.71
C ASN A 383 3.83 12.32 18.46
N LEU A 384 3.36 11.30 17.74
CA LEU A 384 2.99 10.01 18.31
C LEU A 384 4.20 9.07 18.37
N SER A 385 4.67 8.77 19.59
CA SER A 385 5.78 7.82 19.79
C SER A 385 5.33 6.35 19.84
N SER A 386 4.03 6.11 19.90
CA SER A 386 3.42 4.78 19.85
C SER A 386 2.05 4.84 19.18
N TYR A 387 1.67 3.71 18.57
CA TYR A 387 0.38 3.57 17.91
C TYR A 387 -0.20 2.17 18.19
N PHE A 388 -1.19 1.76 17.41
CA PHE A 388 -1.78 0.43 17.52
C PHE A 388 -0.80 -0.68 17.10
N ASP A 389 -1.15 -1.93 17.39
CA ASP A 389 -0.50 -3.07 16.74
C ASP A 389 -0.94 -3.13 15.26
N MET A 390 0.00 -3.27 14.34
CA MET A 390 -0.27 -3.23 12.89
C MET A 390 -1.24 -4.33 12.44
N ASN A 391 -1.16 -5.55 12.99
CA ASN A 391 -2.07 -6.64 12.60
C ASN A 391 -3.48 -6.31 13.07
N LEU A 392 -3.65 -5.97 14.35
CA LEU A 392 -4.96 -5.61 14.90
C LEU A 392 -5.59 -4.44 14.13
N PHE A 393 -4.81 -3.37 13.92
CA PHE A 393 -5.26 -2.17 13.23
C PHE A 393 -5.79 -2.49 11.82
N LEU A 394 -4.98 -3.21 11.05
CA LEU A 394 -5.30 -3.48 9.66
C LEU A 394 -6.41 -4.53 9.51
N ASP A 395 -6.45 -5.55 10.39
CA ASP A 395 -7.47 -6.59 10.36
C ASP A 395 -8.87 -5.99 10.54
N ILE A 396 -9.02 -4.98 11.41
CA ILE A 396 -10.30 -4.30 11.64
C ILE A 396 -10.74 -3.53 10.39
N ILE A 397 -9.85 -2.74 9.79
CA ILE A 397 -10.15 -1.95 8.58
C ILE A 397 -10.49 -2.88 7.41
N LEU A 398 -9.66 -3.90 7.16
CA LEU A 398 -9.87 -4.84 6.06
C LEU A 398 -11.18 -5.61 6.20
N LYS A 399 -11.54 -6.08 7.39
CA LYS A 399 -12.82 -6.78 7.62
C LYS A 399 -14.01 -5.88 7.29
N ILE A 400 -14.03 -4.65 7.83
CA ILE A 400 -15.11 -3.71 7.55
C ILE A 400 -15.26 -3.48 6.04
N VAL A 401 -14.15 -3.29 5.32
CA VAL A 401 -14.19 -3.09 3.87
C VAL A 401 -14.65 -4.34 3.12
N LEU A 402 -14.09 -5.51 3.43
CA LEU A 402 -14.39 -6.76 2.72
C LEU A 402 -15.85 -7.21 2.92
N GLU A 403 -16.43 -6.96 4.09
CA GLU A 403 -17.79 -7.34 4.45
C GLU A 403 -18.85 -6.33 4.00
N ASN A 404 -18.53 -5.03 3.93
CA ASN A 404 -19.54 -3.97 3.73
C ASN A 404 -19.42 -3.25 2.36
N SER A 405 -18.48 -3.63 1.49
CA SER A 405 -18.30 -2.96 0.18
C SER A 405 -19.16 -3.52 -0.97
N GLY A 406 -19.83 -4.66 -0.80
CA GLY A 406 -20.59 -5.30 -1.89
C GLY A 406 -19.74 -5.53 -3.15
N LYS A 407 -20.22 -4.97 -4.28
CA LYS A 407 -19.61 -4.93 -5.62
C LYS A 407 -18.90 -3.60 -5.91
N ARG A 408 -18.82 -2.69 -4.93
CA ARG A 408 -18.12 -1.41 -5.06
C ARG A 408 -16.68 -1.63 -5.49
N ARG A 409 -16.17 -0.74 -6.35
CA ARG A 409 -14.76 -0.71 -6.73
C ARG A 409 -13.97 -0.06 -5.61
N ILE A 410 -13.03 -0.79 -5.02
CA ILE A 410 -12.15 -0.28 -3.97
C ILE A 410 -10.70 -0.34 -4.46
N VAL A 411 -9.93 0.70 -4.15
CA VAL A 411 -8.47 0.73 -4.20
C VAL A 411 -8.01 1.17 -2.82
N PHE A 412 -7.07 0.46 -2.21
CA PHE A 412 -6.40 0.96 -1.01
C PHE A 412 -5.22 1.83 -1.38
N SER A 413 -4.79 2.70 -0.47
CA SER A 413 -3.51 3.37 -0.56
C SER A 413 -2.89 3.59 0.82
N SER A 414 -1.56 3.75 0.90
CA SER A 414 -0.87 4.13 2.15
C SER A 414 0.53 4.67 1.86
N PHE A 415 1.02 5.61 2.67
CA PHE A 415 2.42 6.06 2.67
C PHE A 415 3.34 5.06 3.38
N ASP A 416 2.78 4.19 4.22
CA ASP A 416 3.54 3.20 4.94
C ASP A 416 3.69 1.94 4.08
N ALA A 417 4.95 1.60 3.80
CA ALA A 417 5.27 0.45 2.96
C ALA A 417 4.92 -0.88 3.63
N ASP A 418 4.99 -0.97 4.96
CA ASP A 418 4.60 -2.18 5.69
C ASP A 418 3.09 -2.40 5.64
N ILE A 419 2.28 -1.34 5.77
CA ILE A 419 0.84 -1.41 5.53
C ILE A 419 0.55 -1.90 4.10
N CYS A 420 1.26 -1.40 3.10
CA CYS A 420 1.08 -1.84 1.71
C CYS A 420 1.36 -3.34 1.54
N THR A 421 2.49 -3.81 2.08
CA THR A 421 2.86 -5.22 2.11
C THR A 421 1.80 -6.05 2.83
N MET A 422 1.34 -5.62 4.02
CA MET A 422 0.36 -6.36 4.81
C MET A 422 -1.00 -6.45 4.11
N VAL A 423 -1.48 -5.39 3.47
CA VAL A 423 -2.73 -5.41 2.69
C VAL A 423 -2.62 -6.40 1.54
N ARG A 424 -1.48 -6.42 0.84
CA ARG A 424 -1.21 -7.37 -0.24
C ARG A 424 -1.19 -8.81 0.27
N GLN A 425 -0.64 -9.06 1.45
CA GLN A 425 -0.54 -10.40 2.02
C GLN A 425 -1.82 -10.89 2.71
N LYS A 426 -2.66 -10.01 3.24
CA LYS A 426 -3.86 -10.39 4.00
C LYS A 426 -5.11 -10.62 3.15
N GLN A 427 -5.16 -10.08 1.94
CA GLN A 427 -6.31 -10.22 1.05
C GLN A 427 -5.94 -10.19 -0.44
N ASN A 428 -6.79 -10.75 -1.29
CA ASN A 428 -6.58 -10.81 -2.75
C ASN A 428 -7.69 -10.14 -3.58
N LYS A 429 -8.69 -9.52 -2.94
CA LYS A 429 -9.86 -8.94 -3.59
C LYS A 429 -9.57 -7.56 -4.18
N TYR A 430 -9.00 -6.65 -3.39
CA TYR A 430 -8.82 -5.25 -3.78
C TYR A 430 -7.33 -4.90 -3.99
N PRO A 431 -7.01 -4.08 -5.00
CA PRO A 431 -5.66 -3.56 -5.22
C PRO A 431 -5.25 -2.53 -4.16
N ILE A 432 -3.94 -2.30 -4.07
CA ILE A 432 -3.35 -1.21 -3.28
C ILE A 432 -2.34 -0.41 -4.12
N LEU A 433 -2.32 0.90 -3.92
CA LEU A 433 -1.35 1.85 -4.46
C LEU A 433 -0.42 2.33 -3.34
N PHE A 434 0.89 2.35 -3.58
CA PHE A 434 1.84 2.91 -2.63
C PHE A 434 1.93 4.43 -2.81
N LEU A 435 1.59 5.19 -1.76
CA LEU A 435 1.71 6.65 -1.77
C LEU A 435 3.17 7.06 -1.61
N THR A 436 3.62 8.01 -2.42
CA THR A 436 4.96 8.56 -2.32
C THR A 436 4.94 10.07 -2.56
N GLN A 437 5.64 10.80 -1.69
CA GLN A 437 5.93 12.21 -1.89
C GLN A 437 7.12 12.47 -2.83
N GLY A 438 7.87 11.41 -3.17
CA GLY A 438 9.10 11.51 -3.93
C GLY A 438 10.09 12.51 -3.30
N LYS A 439 10.86 13.19 -4.15
CA LYS A 439 11.66 14.32 -3.69
C LYS A 439 10.82 15.59 -3.71
N SER A 440 10.50 16.10 -2.52
CA SER A 440 9.70 17.30 -2.36
C SER A 440 10.48 18.40 -1.64
N ASP A 441 10.25 19.64 -2.06
CA ASP A 441 10.70 20.84 -1.32
C ASP A 441 9.68 21.26 -0.24
N ILE A 442 8.47 20.68 -0.27
CA ILE A 442 7.32 21.00 0.59
C ILE A 442 7.30 20.07 1.82
N TYR A 443 7.56 18.78 1.60
CA TYR A 443 7.45 17.75 2.63
C TYR A 443 8.82 17.23 3.09
N PRO A 444 9.02 17.03 4.40
CA PRO A 444 10.26 16.47 4.93
C PRO A 444 10.43 15.01 4.47
N GLU A 445 11.65 14.61 4.14
CA GLU A 445 11.95 13.23 3.71
C GLU A 445 11.59 12.22 4.81
N LEU A 446 10.98 11.09 4.40
CA LEU A 446 10.62 10.01 5.31
C LEU A 446 11.83 9.15 5.71
N MET A 447 11.79 8.58 6.91
CA MET A 447 12.85 7.74 7.46
C MET A 447 12.97 6.42 6.67
N ASP A 448 11.85 5.81 6.29
CA ASP A 448 11.81 4.58 5.50
C ASP A 448 12.43 4.81 4.12
N LEU A 449 13.42 3.99 3.76
CA LEU A 449 14.12 4.09 2.49
C LEU A 449 13.17 3.88 1.29
N ARG A 450 12.17 3.00 1.43
CA ARG A 450 11.25 2.62 0.36
C ARG A 450 10.38 3.78 -0.13
N SER A 451 10.21 4.82 0.68
CA SER A 451 9.33 5.96 0.38
C SER A 451 10.06 7.24 -0.03
N ARG A 452 11.41 7.28 0.03
CA ARG A 452 12.20 8.52 -0.14
C ARG A 452 12.20 9.11 -1.54
N THR A 453 12.11 8.28 -2.57
CA THR A 453 12.15 8.71 -3.97
C THR A 453 11.09 7.97 -4.77
N THR A 454 10.57 8.59 -5.84
CA THR A 454 9.63 7.91 -6.73
C THR A 454 10.25 6.65 -7.39
N PRO A 455 11.53 6.64 -7.83
CA PRO A 455 12.17 5.41 -8.33
C PRO A 455 12.13 4.23 -7.36
N ILE A 456 12.56 4.40 -6.10
CA ILE A 456 12.54 3.29 -5.14
C ILE A 456 11.11 2.87 -4.78
N ALA A 457 10.17 3.83 -4.74
CA ALA A 457 8.75 3.53 -4.56
C ALA A 457 8.19 2.66 -5.71
N MET A 458 8.58 2.93 -6.96
CA MET A 458 8.23 2.08 -8.11
C MET A 458 8.86 0.69 -7.99
N SER A 459 10.14 0.60 -7.63
CA SER A 459 10.84 -0.67 -7.47
C SER A 459 10.26 -1.51 -6.33
N PHE A 460 9.86 -0.88 -5.22
CA PHE A 460 9.12 -1.51 -4.13
C PHE A 460 7.73 -1.98 -4.57
N ALA A 461 6.93 -1.13 -5.22
CA ALA A 461 5.60 -1.50 -5.69
C ALA A 461 5.62 -2.67 -6.68
N GLN A 462 6.67 -2.72 -7.52
CA GLN A 462 6.90 -3.84 -8.44
C GLN A 462 7.28 -5.12 -7.68
N PHE A 463 8.19 -5.02 -6.70
CA PHE A 463 8.64 -6.13 -5.86
C PHE A 463 7.49 -6.77 -5.08
N GLU A 464 6.69 -5.97 -4.36
CA GLU A 464 5.54 -6.47 -3.58
C GLU A 464 4.35 -6.88 -4.44
N ASN A 465 4.46 -6.75 -5.77
CA ASN A 465 3.36 -6.99 -6.68
C ASN A 465 2.11 -6.15 -6.31
N LEU A 466 2.29 -4.86 -6.01
CA LEU A 466 1.19 -3.90 -5.79
C LEU A 466 0.56 -3.48 -7.13
N LEU A 467 -0.60 -2.84 -7.13
CA LEU A 467 -1.20 -2.33 -8.37
C LEU A 467 -0.33 -1.24 -9.01
N GLY A 468 0.28 -0.39 -8.17
CA GLY A 468 0.94 0.80 -8.65
C GLY A 468 1.37 1.76 -7.54
N ILE A 469 1.66 3.00 -7.94
CA ILE A 469 2.04 4.09 -7.05
C ILE A 469 1.03 5.25 -7.15
N ASN A 470 0.96 6.04 -6.09
CA ASN A 470 0.21 7.29 -6.04
C ASN A 470 1.18 8.42 -5.66
N ALA A 471 1.70 9.12 -6.66
CA ALA A 471 2.85 10.02 -6.51
C ALA A 471 2.45 11.49 -6.38
N HIS A 472 3.20 12.24 -5.58
CA HIS A 472 3.00 13.68 -5.45
C HIS A 472 3.28 14.39 -6.78
N THR A 473 2.41 15.33 -7.12
CA THR A 473 2.39 15.97 -8.44
C THR A 473 3.60 16.86 -8.68
N GLU A 474 4.14 17.50 -7.64
CA GLU A 474 5.37 18.29 -7.72
C GLU A 474 6.51 17.50 -8.38
N ASP A 475 6.73 16.25 -7.94
CA ASP A 475 7.83 15.42 -8.43
C ASP A 475 7.55 14.90 -9.85
N LEU A 476 6.29 14.60 -10.19
CA LEU A 476 5.91 14.18 -11.54
C LEU A 476 6.00 15.32 -12.57
N LEU A 477 5.66 16.55 -12.18
CA LEU A 477 5.81 17.72 -13.04
C LEU A 477 7.29 18.03 -13.28
N ARG A 478 8.13 17.84 -12.27
CA ARG A 478 9.60 17.98 -12.37
C ARG A 478 10.22 16.86 -13.21
N ASN A 479 9.71 15.64 -13.09
CA ASN A 479 10.24 14.43 -13.71
C ASN A 479 9.16 13.65 -14.51
N PRO A 480 8.70 14.15 -15.67
CA PRO A 480 7.64 13.48 -16.45
C PRO A 480 7.99 12.06 -16.92
N SER A 481 9.29 11.72 -16.99
CA SER A 481 9.75 10.38 -17.39
C SER A 481 9.29 9.28 -16.43
N TYR A 482 9.08 9.60 -15.14
CA TYR A 482 8.62 8.64 -14.14
C TYR A 482 7.27 8.01 -14.49
N VAL A 483 6.40 8.73 -15.19
CA VAL A 483 5.12 8.19 -15.66
C VAL A 483 5.34 7.07 -16.68
N GLN A 484 6.33 7.21 -17.57
CA GLN A 484 6.67 6.19 -18.56
C GLN A 484 7.42 5.02 -17.92
N GLU A 485 8.31 5.30 -16.97
CA GLU A 485 9.02 4.27 -16.21
C GLU A 485 8.06 3.39 -15.39
N ALA A 486 7.08 3.99 -14.71
CA ALA A 486 6.03 3.25 -13.99
C ALA A 486 5.27 2.31 -14.93
N LYS A 487 4.85 2.81 -16.10
CA LYS A 487 4.16 2.01 -17.12
C LYS A 487 5.03 0.88 -17.66
N ALA A 488 6.32 1.14 -17.92
CA ALA A 488 7.26 0.12 -18.36
C ALA A 488 7.46 -0.99 -17.31
N LYS A 489 7.30 -0.67 -16.03
CA LYS A 489 7.28 -1.62 -14.90
C LYS A 489 5.92 -2.31 -14.71
N GLY A 490 4.92 -2.00 -15.54
CA GLY A 490 3.56 -2.56 -15.44
C GLY A 490 2.73 -1.99 -14.28
N LEU A 491 3.09 -0.81 -13.77
CA LEU A 491 2.44 -0.16 -12.65
C LEU A 491 1.40 0.86 -13.12
N VAL A 492 0.29 0.92 -12.37
CA VAL A 492 -0.66 2.03 -12.43
C VAL A 492 -0.05 3.23 -11.71
N ILE A 493 -0.28 4.44 -12.22
CA ILE A 493 0.19 5.67 -11.57
C ILE A 493 -0.95 6.66 -11.36
N PHE A 494 -1.23 6.96 -10.10
CA PHE A 494 -2.09 8.08 -9.71
C PHE A 494 -1.22 9.25 -9.29
N CYS A 495 -1.79 10.45 -9.31
CA CYS A 495 -1.13 11.62 -8.75
C CYS A 495 -2.05 12.48 -7.90
N TRP A 496 -1.48 13.10 -6.88
CA TRP A 496 -2.14 13.91 -5.86
C TRP A 496 -1.31 15.15 -5.50
N GLY A 497 -1.86 16.04 -4.68
CA GLY A 497 -1.19 17.26 -4.21
C GLY A 497 -1.78 18.53 -4.83
N ASP A 498 -1.53 19.69 -4.23
CA ASP A 498 -2.21 20.95 -4.55
C ASP A 498 -2.08 21.36 -6.03
N ASP A 499 -0.98 20.97 -6.70
CA ASP A 499 -0.75 21.24 -8.12
C ASP A 499 -1.80 20.61 -9.04
N THR A 500 -2.50 19.56 -8.61
CA THR A 500 -3.61 18.96 -9.38
C THR A 500 -4.87 19.82 -9.37
N ASN A 501 -4.95 20.86 -8.52
CA ASN A 501 -6.06 21.80 -8.50
C ASN A 501 -6.02 22.79 -9.69
N ASP A 502 -4.88 22.96 -10.34
CA ASP A 502 -4.73 23.73 -11.59
C ASP A 502 -5.16 22.90 -12.82
N PRO A 503 -6.19 23.35 -13.60
CA PRO A 503 -6.60 22.68 -14.83
C PRO A 503 -5.49 22.45 -15.87
N GLU A 504 -4.52 23.37 -15.98
CA GLU A 504 -3.42 23.24 -16.95
C GLU A 504 -2.44 22.14 -16.53
N ASN A 505 -2.16 22.01 -15.23
CA ASN A 505 -1.38 20.90 -14.72
C ASN A 505 -2.11 19.57 -14.91
N ARG A 506 -3.42 19.51 -14.64
CA ARG A 506 -4.22 18.30 -14.93
C ARG A 506 -4.11 17.92 -16.40
N LYS A 507 -4.22 18.88 -17.32
CA LYS A 507 -4.06 18.62 -18.75
C LYS A 507 -2.69 18.01 -19.09
N LYS A 508 -1.60 18.58 -18.59
CA LYS A 508 -0.24 18.03 -18.78
C LYS A 508 -0.10 16.62 -18.23
N LEU A 509 -0.63 16.35 -17.03
CA LEU A 509 -0.59 15.02 -16.41
C LEU A 509 -1.40 13.99 -17.22
N LYS A 510 -2.55 14.39 -17.78
CA LYS A 510 -3.31 13.56 -18.73
C LYS A 510 -2.49 13.25 -19.99
N GLU A 511 -1.72 14.21 -20.50
CA GLU A 511 -0.82 14.02 -21.67
C GLU A 511 0.38 13.12 -21.35
N PHE A 512 0.98 13.24 -20.16
CA PHE A 512 1.99 12.28 -19.67
C PHE A 512 1.38 10.86 -19.52
N GLY A 513 0.08 10.81 -19.29
CA GLY A 513 -0.74 9.61 -19.31
C GLY A 513 -0.81 8.93 -17.95
N VAL A 514 -0.96 9.70 -16.87
CA VAL A 514 -1.31 9.14 -15.55
C VAL A 514 -2.63 8.35 -15.62
N ASN A 515 -2.90 7.45 -14.69
CA ASN A 515 -4.12 6.65 -14.67
C ASN A 515 -5.22 7.23 -13.78
N GLY A 516 -4.86 8.06 -12.81
CA GLY A 516 -5.78 8.71 -11.89
C GLY A 516 -5.28 10.09 -11.45
N LEU A 517 -6.20 11.03 -11.28
CA LEU A 517 -5.97 12.39 -10.83
C LEU A 517 -6.79 12.61 -9.57
N ILE A 518 -6.11 12.80 -8.44
CA ILE A 518 -6.73 13.12 -7.15
C ILE A 518 -6.63 14.64 -6.98
N TYR A 519 -7.77 15.32 -6.89
CA TYR A 519 -7.81 16.78 -6.76
C TYR A 519 -9.06 17.25 -6.03
N ASP A 520 -8.98 18.48 -5.52
CA ASP A 520 -10.03 19.15 -4.78
C ASP A 520 -11.07 19.77 -5.72
N ARG A 521 -12.25 20.08 -5.17
CA ARG A 521 -13.26 20.94 -5.81
C ARG A 521 -13.63 20.54 -7.24
N ILE A 522 -13.87 19.25 -7.45
CA ILE A 522 -14.34 18.71 -8.74
C ILE A 522 -15.57 19.50 -9.25
N TYR A 523 -16.46 19.88 -8.33
CA TYR A 523 -17.68 20.65 -8.62
C TYR A 523 -17.45 22.05 -9.22
N ASP A 524 -16.28 22.67 -9.04
CA ASP A 524 -15.98 23.97 -9.65
C ASP A 524 -15.69 23.84 -11.16
N TRP A 525 -15.29 22.65 -11.60
CA TRP A 525 -14.83 22.40 -12.97
C TRP A 525 -15.80 21.55 -13.78
N MET A 526 -16.62 20.74 -13.09
CA MET A 526 -17.50 19.75 -13.68
C MET A 526 -18.92 20.01 -13.20
N PRO A 527 -19.92 20.13 -14.10
CA PRO A 527 -21.33 20.15 -13.68
C PRO A 527 -21.74 18.78 -13.12
N GLU A 528 -22.91 18.72 -12.47
CA GLU A 528 -23.50 17.44 -12.09
C GLU A 528 -23.65 16.53 -13.31
N GLN A 529 -23.04 15.34 -13.22
CA GLN A 529 -22.99 14.38 -14.31
C GLN A 529 -22.65 12.99 -13.79
N PRO A 530 -23.08 11.93 -14.49
CA PRO A 530 -22.72 10.58 -14.11
C PRO A 530 -21.21 10.34 -14.23
N ASN A 531 -20.68 9.55 -13.33
CA ASN A 531 -19.29 9.12 -13.40
C ASN A 531 -19.09 8.06 -14.51
N ILE A 532 -17.84 7.80 -14.89
CA ILE A 532 -17.51 6.86 -15.96
C ILE A 532 -18.03 5.43 -15.71
N PHE A 533 -18.18 5.00 -14.46
CA PHE A 533 -18.65 3.65 -14.12
C PHE A 533 -20.15 3.51 -14.37
N GLN A 534 -20.91 4.55 -14.05
CA GLN A 534 -22.33 4.66 -14.38
C GLN A 534 -22.55 4.66 -15.88
N VAL A 535 -21.75 5.45 -16.62
CA VAL A 535 -21.82 5.52 -18.08
C VAL A 535 -21.49 4.15 -18.71
N GLU A 536 -20.44 3.47 -18.24
CA GLU A 536 -20.08 2.11 -18.68
C GLU A 536 -21.18 1.08 -18.37
N GLN A 537 -21.85 1.19 -17.22
CA GLN A 537 -22.94 0.30 -16.85
C GLN A 537 -24.17 0.52 -17.75
N LEU A 538 -24.50 1.77 -18.02
CA LEU A 538 -25.63 2.13 -18.86
C LEU A 538 -25.44 1.69 -20.31
N GLU A 539 -24.23 1.84 -20.86
CA GLU A 539 -23.92 1.34 -22.20
C GLU A 539 -24.01 -0.19 -22.30
N ARG A 540 -23.56 -0.92 -21.27
CA ARG A 540 -23.75 -2.39 -21.23
C ARG A 540 -25.23 -2.77 -21.23
N LEU A 541 -26.05 -2.10 -20.41
CA LEU A 541 -27.49 -2.35 -20.38
C LEU A 541 -28.18 -2.03 -21.72
N LYS A 542 -27.77 -0.96 -22.43
CA LYS A 542 -28.28 -0.65 -23.78
C LYS A 542 -27.93 -1.72 -24.82
N GLN A 543 -26.80 -2.40 -24.66
CA GLN A 543 -26.41 -3.50 -25.55
C GLN A 543 -27.24 -4.76 -25.29
N GLU A 544 -27.53 -5.05 -24.03
CA GLU A 544 -28.29 -6.22 -23.59
C GLU A 544 -29.80 -6.06 -23.80
N LEU A 545 -30.32 -4.82 -23.74
CA LEU A 545 -31.75 -4.51 -23.84
C LEU A 545 -32.04 -3.58 -25.03
N PRO A 546 -32.53 -4.11 -26.17
CA PRO A 546 -32.80 -3.34 -27.39
C PRO A 546 -33.76 -2.15 -27.20
N GLU A 547 -34.64 -2.22 -26.21
CA GLU A 547 -35.64 -1.18 -25.88
C GLU A 547 -35.01 0.12 -25.34
N LEU A 548 -33.80 0.04 -24.77
CA LEU A 548 -33.07 1.20 -24.23
C LEU A 548 -32.25 1.97 -25.28
N LYS A 549 -32.17 1.47 -26.52
CA LYS A 549 -31.39 2.10 -27.62
C LYS A 549 -31.88 3.49 -28.01
N SER A 550 -33.13 3.84 -27.69
CA SER A 550 -33.70 5.16 -27.94
C SER A 550 -33.39 6.22 -26.86
N CYS A 551 -32.73 5.85 -25.73
CA CYS A 551 -32.36 6.83 -24.71
C CYS A 551 -31.19 7.72 -25.15
N LEU A 552 -31.39 9.05 -25.12
CA LEU A 552 -30.38 10.10 -25.33
C LEU A 552 -29.36 10.24 -24.17
N CYS A 553 -29.19 9.19 -23.37
CA CYS A 553 -28.32 9.17 -22.21
C CYS A 553 -26.82 9.37 -22.59
N PRO A 554 -25.95 9.93 -21.71
CA PRO A 554 -24.53 10.20 -22.00
C PRO A 554 -23.78 8.95 -22.50
N THR A 555 -22.91 9.12 -23.50
CA THR A 555 -22.13 8.02 -24.11
C THR A 555 -20.66 8.03 -23.67
N VAL A 556 -20.01 6.85 -23.68
CA VAL A 556 -18.59 6.66 -23.30
C VAL A 556 -17.62 7.42 -24.22
N SER A 557 -18.04 7.91 -25.38
CA SER A 557 -17.20 8.63 -26.35
C SER A 557 -16.47 9.85 -25.76
N ARG A 558 -17.02 10.48 -24.72
CA ARG A 558 -16.35 11.57 -23.96
C ARG A 558 -15.15 11.09 -23.12
N PHE A 559 -15.05 9.80 -22.86
CA PHE A 559 -14.03 9.15 -22.03
C PHE A 559 -13.04 8.29 -22.84
N VAL A 560 -12.97 8.46 -24.16
CA VAL A 560 -12.04 7.77 -25.06
C VAL A 560 -11.16 8.80 -25.76
N PRO A 561 -9.82 8.66 -25.81
CA PRO A 561 -8.98 9.56 -26.58
C PRO A 561 -9.31 9.46 -28.07
N SER A 562 -9.29 10.60 -28.77
CA SER A 562 -9.46 10.66 -30.24
C SER A 562 -8.42 9.85 -31.02
N SER A 563 -7.27 9.52 -30.41
CA SER A 563 -6.21 8.69 -31.00
C SER A 563 -6.47 7.17 -30.98
N LEU A 564 -7.54 6.71 -30.31
CA LEU A 564 -7.97 5.30 -30.37
C LEU A 564 -9.13 5.07 -31.35
N CYS A 565 -9.60 6.12 -32.02
CA CYS A 565 -10.57 6.03 -33.10
C CYS A 565 -9.85 6.02 -34.45
N GLY A 566 -9.26 4.88 -34.83
CA GLY A 566 -8.69 4.78 -36.17
C GLY A 566 -7.74 3.62 -36.42
N GLU A 567 -8.12 2.38 -36.12
CA GLU A 567 -7.77 1.25 -36.99
C GLU A 567 -8.96 0.28 -37.00
N PRO A 568 -9.53 -0.08 -38.17
CA PRO A 568 -10.43 -1.23 -38.24
C PRO A 568 -9.63 -2.48 -37.88
N ASP A 569 -10.26 -3.41 -37.17
CA ASP A 569 -9.73 -4.74 -36.89
C ASP A 569 -8.97 -5.28 -38.11
N ILE A 570 -7.63 -5.34 -38.02
CA ILE A 570 -6.83 -6.09 -38.97
C ILE A 570 -7.14 -7.56 -38.66
N HIS A 571 -8.15 -8.08 -39.34
CA HIS A 571 -8.25 -9.48 -39.67
C HIS A 571 -6.94 -9.88 -40.35
N VAL A 572 -6.00 -10.44 -39.59
CA VAL A 572 -4.98 -11.33 -40.16
C VAL A 572 -5.70 -12.63 -40.50
N GLY A 573 -6.36 -12.62 -41.65
CA GLY A 573 -6.93 -13.80 -42.25
C GLY A 573 -5.82 -14.82 -42.48
N ALA A 574 -6.04 -16.02 -41.97
CA ALA A 574 -5.33 -17.22 -42.39
C ALA A 574 -5.52 -17.39 -43.91
N ASN A 575 -4.52 -17.01 -44.70
CA ASN A 575 -4.41 -17.47 -46.08
C ASN A 575 -3.63 -18.77 -46.07
N GLY A 576 -4.37 -19.85 -46.34
CA GLY A 576 -3.82 -21.17 -46.53
C GLY A 576 -2.92 -21.24 -47.76
N ILE A 577 -1.92 -22.12 -47.66
CA ILE A 577 -1.27 -22.71 -48.82
C ILE A 577 -1.33 -24.22 -48.60
N ASN A 578 -2.34 -24.84 -49.19
CA ASN A 578 -2.31 -26.25 -49.52
C ASN A 578 -1.70 -26.40 -50.92
N SER A 579 -0.57 -27.11 -50.95
CA SER A 579 -0.28 -28.26 -51.80
C SER A 579 0.07 -28.11 -53.31
N VAL A 580 1.09 -28.93 -53.66
CA VAL A 580 1.36 -29.67 -54.91
C VAL A 580 2.25 -29.05 -56.02
N GLN A 581 3.45 -29.67 -56.13
CA GLN A 581 4.26 -30.08 -57.30
C GLN A 581 4.35 -29.19 -58.55
N SER A 582 5.58 -28.94 -59.01
CA SER A 582 6.13 -29.52 -60.25
C SER A 582 7.58 -29.06 -60.52
N ALA A 583 8.35 -30.00 -61.08
CA ALA A 583 9.73 -29.94 -61.60
C ALA A 583 10.87 -29.95 -60.58
#